data_AF-A0AA39YQU8-F1
#
_entry.id   AF-A0AA39YQU8-F1
#
_cell.length_a   1.000
_cell.length_b   1.000
_cell.length_c   1.000
_cell.angle_alpha   90.00
_cell.angle_beta   90.00
_cell.angle_gamma   90.00
#
_symmetry.space_group_name_H-M   'P 1'
#
loop_
_entity.id
_entity.type
_entity.pdbx_description
1 polymer ?
#
loop_
_entity_poly.entity_id
_entity_poly.type
_entity_poly.pdbx_seq_one_letter_code
_entity_poly.pdbx_strand_id
1 'polypeptide(L)'
;MRWWFQASNHEVKIVILAKFDDQQHHILLEKWEEEISSLQGASLQGAITRSRAAAISQQNGVLNPVKRQSITITRDETTNPVSYIIPESTHDS
;
A
#
# COMPACT_ATOMS: atom_id res chain seq x y z
N MET A 1 6.70 6.29 6.67
CA MET A 1 6.55 4.99 5.97
C MET A 1 7.88 4.35 5.55
N ARG A 2 8.85 5.09 5.00
CA ARG A 2 10.17 4.55 4.61
C ARG A 2 10.86 3.70 5.69
N TRP A 3 10.73 4.10 6.97
CA TRP A 3 11.36 3.37 8.08
C TRP A 3 10.90 1.91 8.20
N TRP A 4 9.62 1.60 7.92
CA TRP A 4 9.09 0.23 8.01
C TRP A 4 9.73 -0.72 7.00
N PHE A 5 10.14 -0.21 5.84
CA PHE A 5 10.84 -0.96 4.81
C PHE A 5 12.35 -1.07 5.05
N GLN A 6 12.91 -0.20 5.91
CA GLN A 6 14.33 -0.16 6.24
C GLN A 6 14.68 -0.88 7.56
N ALA A 7 13.72 -1.01 8.48
CA ALA A 7 14.01 -1.40 9.88
C ALA A 7 14.24 -2.90 10.08
N SER A 8 13.73 -3.74 9.18
CA SER A 8 14.04 -5.17 9.23
C SER A 8 15.15 -5.43 8.22
N ASN A 9 16.17 -6.19 8.61
CA ASN A 9 17.19 -6.74 7.70
C ASN A 9 16.60 -7.79 6.72
N HIS A 10 15.32 -7.62 6.36
CA HIS A 10 14.50 -8.46 5.51
C HIS A 10 13.94 -7.61 4.38
N GLU A 11 13.74 -8.24 3.23
CA GLU A 11 13.05 -7.64 2.08
C GLU A 11 11.55 -7.52 2.39
N VAL A 12 11.14 -6.41 3.01
CA VAL A 12 9.73 -6.12 3.31
C VAL A 12 9.01 -5.78 2.01
N LYS A 13 8.12 -6.66 1.55
CA LYS A 13 7.41 -6.48 0.26
C LYS A 13 6.13 -5.66 0.41
N ILE A 14 5.46 -5.79 1.55
CA ILE A 14 4.16 -5.16 1.82
C ILE A 14 4.12 -4.74 3.30
N VAL A 15 3.63 -3.54 3.57
CA VAL A 15 3.26 -3.09 4.91
C VAL A 15 1.75 -2.85 4.96
N ILE A 16 1.07 -3.52 5.89
CA ILE A 16 -0.35 -3.28 6.18
C ILE A 16 -0.43 -2.39 7.43
N LEU A 17 -1.00 -1.20 7.27
CA LEU A 17 -1.24 -0.28 8.38
C LEU A 17 -2.73 -0.26 8.71
N ALA A 18 -3.06 -0.61 9.95
CA ALA A 18 -4.41 -0.49 10.49
C ALA A 18 -4.48 0.73 11.41
N LYS A 19 -5.42 1.63 11.13
CA LYS A 19 -5.72 2.81 11.95
C LYS A 19 -7.16 2.69 12.43
N PHE A 20 -7.39 2.99 13.70
CA PHE A 20 -8.74 3.10 14.25
C PHE A 20 -9.01 4.58 14.52
N ASP A 21 -10.07 5.10 13.90
CA ASP A 21 -10.62 6.43 14.23
C ASP A 21 -11.78 6.24 15.21
N ASP A 22 -11.52 6.59 16.46
CA ASP A 22 -12.50 6.47 17.54
C ASP A 22 -13.65 7.47 17.39
N GLN A 23 -13.41 8.66 16.81
CA GLN A 23 -14.43 9.69 16.63
C GLN A 23 -15.42 9.30 15.53
N GLN A 24 -14.93 8.63 14.49
CA GLN A 24 -15.74 8.24 13.32
C GLN A 24 -16.13 6.76 13.33
N HIS A 25 -15.76 6.01 14.37
CA HIS A 25 -16.00 4.58 14.54
C HIS A 25 -15.68 3.74 13.28
N HIS A 26 -14.58 4.07 12.61
CA HIS A 26 -14.13 3.34 11.43
C HIS A 26 -12.70 2.83 11.60
N ILE A 27 -12.38 1.77 10.85
CA ILE A 27 -11.02 1.25 10.72
C ILE A 27 -10.54 1.54 9.30
N LEU A 28 -9.38 2.18 9.18
CA LEU A 28 -8.70 2.38 7.91
C LEU A 28 -7.57 1.36 7.78
N LEU A 29 -7.63 0.53 6.74
CA LEU A 29 -6.58 -0.39 6.35
C LEU A 29 -5.87 0.17 5.11
N GLU A 30 -4.55 0.33 5.20
CA GLU A 30 -3.72 0.79 4.09
C GLU A 30 -2.70 -0.28 3.70
N LYS A 31 -2.61 -0.58 2.41
CA LYS A 31 -1.57 -1.43 1.83
C LYS A 31 -0.49 -0.55 1.22
N TRP A 32 0.72 -0.64 1.75
CA TRP A 32 1.90 0.06 1.26
C TRP A 32 2.89 -0.93 0.66
N GLU A 33 3.51 -0.54 -0.45
CA GLU A 33 4.54 -1.32 -1.17
C GLU A 33 5.69 -0.39 -1.58
N GLU A 34 6.87 -0.93 -1.87
CA GLU A 34 7.94 -0.14 -2.47
C GLU A 34 7.85 -0.15 -3.99
N GLU A 35 7.99 1.03 -4.59
CA GLU A 35 8.09 1.23 -6.04
C GLU A 35 9.42 1.88 -6.39
N ILE A 36 10.01 1.48 -7.51
CA ILE A 36 11.26 2.04 -8.01
C ILE A 36 10.95 3.38 -8.69
N SER A 37 11.43 4.48 -8.10
CA SER A 37 11.10 5.85 -8.54
C SER A 37 11.56 6.21 -9.95
N SER A 38 12.61 5.56 -10.46
CA SER A 38 13.08 5.79 -11.83
C SER A 38 12.11 5.28 -12.91
N LEU A 39 11.04 4.56 -12.51
CA LEU A 39 9.97 4.11 -13.40
C LEU A 39 8.78 5.09 -13.44
N GLN A 40 8.67 6.04 -12.50
CA GLN A 40 7.57 7.01 -12.45
C GLN A 40 7.63 8.09 -13.56
N GLY A 41 8.75 8.22 -14.27
CA GLY A 41 8.92 9.17 -15.38
C GLY A 41 8.99 8.53 -16.78
N ALA A 42 9.05 7.21 -16.87
CA ALA A 42 9.10 6.49 -18.13
C ALA A 42 7.77 5.76 -18.33
N SER A 43 6.89 6.32 -19.16
CA SER A 43 5.75 5.58 -19.70
C SER A 43 6.23 4.22 -20.22
N LEU A 44 5.89 3.16 -19.50
CA LEU A 44 6.19 1.79 -19.89
C LEU A 44 4.87 1.03 -19.89
N GLN A 45 4.12 1.17 -20.99
CA GLN A 45 3.22 0.13 -21.47
C GLN A 45 4.05 -1.15 -21.68
N GLY A 46 4.17 -1.98 -20.63
CA GLY A 46 4.83 -3.28 -20.74
C GLY A 46 5.14 -3.91 -19.39
N ALA A 47 4.84 -5.21 -19.26
CA ALA A 47 5.19 -6.00 -18.08
C ALA A 47 6.71 -5.95 -17.82
N ILE A 48 7.10 -5.48 -16.65
CA ILE A 48 8.50 -5.40 -16.25
C ILE A 48 8.97 -6.78 -15.83
N THR A 49 9.98 -7.33 -16.49
CA THR A 49 10.55 -8.63 -16.13
C THR A 49 11.39 -8.51 -14.85
N ARG A 50 11.39 -9.55 -14.00
CA ARG A 50 12.12 -9.59 -12.72
C ARG A 50 13.60 -9.23 -12.85
N SER A 51 14.21 -9.52 -14.00
CA SER A 51 15.61 -9.20 -14.30
C SER A 51 15.87 -7.70 -14.49
N ARG A 52 14.93 -6.94 -15.07
CA ARG A 52 15.04 -5.48 -15.18
C ARG A 52 14.84 -4.77 -13.84
N ALA A 53 13.91 -5.24 -13.02
CA ALA A 53 13.72 -4.71 -11.67
C ALA A 53 14.99 -4.89 -10.82
N ALA A 54 15.59 -6.08 -10.84
CA ALA A 54 16.84 -6.37 -10.12
C ALA A 54 18.03 -5.50 -10.59
N ALA A 55 18.15 -5.26 -11.90
CA ALA A 55 19.20 -4.39 -12.45
C ALA A 55 19.05 -2.92 -12.01
N ILE A 56 17.81 -2.42 -11.92
CA ILE A 56 17.54 -1.05 -11.46
C ILE A 56 17.76 -0.93 -9.94
N SER A 57 17.43 -1.98 -9.17
CA SER A 57 17.77 -2.08 -7.74
C SER A 57 19.29 -2.04 -7.50
N GLN A 58 20.09 -2.61 -8.41
CA GLN A 58 21.56 -2.52 -8.35
C GLN A 58 22.12 -1.13 -8.72
N GLN A 59 21.35 -0.30 -9.43
CA GLN A 59 21.76 1.03 -9.89
C GLN A 59 21.34 2.18 -8.94
N ASN A 60 21.12 1.93 -7.65
CA ASN A 60 20.62 2.92 -6.69
C ASN A 60 19.26 3.52 -7.09
N GLY A 61 18.38 2.74 -7.73
CA GLY A 61 16.98 3.13 -7.89
C GLY A 61 16.37 3.41 -6.51
N VAL A 62 15.97 4.65 -6.25
CA VAL A 62 15.37 5.03 -4.97
C VAL A 62 14.03 4.31 -4.84
N LEU A 63 13.95 3.35 -3.93
CA LEU A 63 12.69 2.70 -3.54
C LEU A 63 11.87 3.70 -2.73
N ASN A 64 10.64 3.92 -3.15
CA ASN A 64 9.70 4.80 -2.49
C ASN A 64 8.48 4.01 -2.02
N PRO A 65 8.06 4.17 -0.75
CA PRO A 65 6.84 3.57 -0.28
C PRO A 65 5.65 4.27 -0.93
N VAL A 66 4.83 3.51 -1.63
CA VAL A 66 3.61 3.95 -2.30
C VAL A 66 2.42 3.24 -1.64
N LYS A 67 1.38 4.00 -1.31
CA LYS A 67 0.11 3.45 -0.85
C LYS A 67 -0.64 2.92 -2.07
N ARG A 68 -0.78 1.60 -2.17
CA ARG A 68 -1.45 0.94 -3.29
C ARG A 68 -2.95 0.78 -3.08
N GLN A 69 -3.38 0.70 -1.83
CA GLN A 69 -4.78 0.43 -1.52
C GLN A 69 -5.16 1.03 -0.19
N SER A 70 -6.41 1.46 -0.12
CA SER A 70 -7.05 1.89 1.11
C SER A 70 -8.43 1.23 1.20
N ILE A 71 -8.75 0.68 2.37
CA ILE A 71 -10.07 0.12 2.69
C ILE A 71 -10.54 0.78 3.97
N THR A 72 -11.74 1.35 3.94
CA THR A 72 -12.37 1.97 5.11
C THR A 72 -13.50 1.08 5.58
N ILE A 73 -13.35 0.44 6.73
CA ILE A 73 -14.38 -0.38 7.35
C ILE A 73 -15.20 0.52 8.25
N THR A 74 -16.47 0.75 7.90
CA THR A 74 -17.40 1.55 8.71
C THR A 74 -18.38 0.65 9.43
N ARG A 75 -18.76 1.05 10.64
CA ARG A 75 -19.85 0.41 11.37
C ARG A 75 -21.18 0.83 10.77
N ASP A 76 -22.07 -0.13 10.52
CA ASP A 76 -23.46 0.15 10.17
C ASP A 76 -24.32 0.10 11.43
N GLU A 77 -24.84 1.27 11.83
CA GLU A 77 -25.69 1.41 13.01
C GLU A 77 -27.17 1.09 12.71
N THR A 78 -27.54 0.85 11.46
CA THR A 78 -28.92 0.60 11.05
C THR A 78 -29.33 -0.87 11.17
N THR A 79 -28.37 -1.76 11.46
CA THR A 79 -28.57 -3.22 11.52
C THR A 79 -28.40 -3.77 12.95
N ASN A 80 -29.27 -4.70 13.35
CA ASN A 80 -29.17 -5.46 14.60
C ASN A 80 -29.31 -6.97 14.29
N PRO A 81 -28.24 -7.79 14.42
CA PRO A 81 -26.93 -7.45 15.02
C PRO A 81 -26.13 -6.46 14.18
N VAL A 82 -25.19 -5.77 14.85
CA VAL A 82 -24.28 -4.80 14.24
C VAL A 82 -23.55 -5.43 13.05
N SER A 83 -23.54 -4.73 11.91
CA SER A 83 -22.78 -5.12 10.73
C SER A 83 -21.74 -4.06 10.35
N TYR A 84 -20.85 -4.41 9.42
CA TYR A 84 -19.77 -3.53 8.95
C TYR A 84 -19.81 -3.45 7.42
N ILE A 85 -19.72 -2.23 6.90
CA ILE A 85 -19.67 -1.98 5.46
C ILE A 85 -18.21 -1.93 5.04
N ILE A 86 -17.89 -2.72 4.02
CA ILE A 86 -16.59 -2.74 3.36
C ILE A 86 -16.81 -2.19 1.95
N PRO A 87 -16.54 -0.89 1.71
CA PRO A 87 -16.64 -0.31 0.38
C PRO A 87 -15.57 -0.92 -0.54
N GLU A 88 -15.86 -0.90 -1.84
CA GLU A 88 -14.93 -1.35 -2.87
C GLU A 88 -13.60 -0.59 -2.73
N SER A 89 -12.49 -1.32 -2.78
CA SER A 89 -11.20 -0.75 -2.44
C SER A 89 -10.75 0.28 -3.46
N THR A 90 -10.29 1.44 -3.00
CA THR A 90 -9.70 2.45 -3.88
C THR A 90 -8.24 2.07 -4.16
N HIS A 91 -7.92 1.89 -5.45
CA HIS A 91 -6.57 1.66 -5.92
C HIS A 91 -5.97 3.00 -6.41
N ASP A 92 -5.00 3.53 -5.68
CA ASP A 92 -4.20 4.65 -6.18
C ASP A 92 -3.26 4.11 -7.27
N SER A 93 -3.41 4.63 -8.49
CA SER A 93 -2.63 4.25 -9.68
C SER A 93 -1.34 5.06 -9.78
#